data_AF-A0A9P1P0Y1-F1
#
_entry.id   AF-A0A9P1P0Y1-F1
#
_cell.length_a   1.000
_cell.length_b   1.000
_cell.length_c   1.000
_cell.angle_alpha   90.00
_cell.angle_beta   90.00
_cell.angle_gamma   90.00
#
_symmetry.space_group_name_H-M   'P 1'
#
loop_
_entity.id
_entity.type
_entity.pdbx_description
1 polymer ?
#
loop_
_entity_poly.entity_id
_entity_poly.type
_entity_poly.pdbx_seq_one_letter_code
_entity_poly.pdbx_strand_id
1 'polypeptide(L)'
;MKSILMVYLIIVIMTVIVSIFVRIYQRISHYRTFKDIKHNYNYRQPNQCLVGFILQHKIEEITMITNPETTPGVLQYGKRKIIGVMRYEDDYRLITKEFDQDAEVVLMNPKVLISSKIPPLIRIINPRKKRSYYFVVTDIWGNIDRRKTREVFNQLSAHFRGGIISYGQPTQELKIFVQSLIVVMFIGLLTTIYSSFNAAYPQQLGFISASPNGDVFTTDHRYLYNLDSQGNLHNKYALKDLGIREGITDLQVSDRSQLFLGNWETGRIEYCQLDQNTCQELPGFQKDTGINWEFRSTFKFVVDHEKQLIYATDTARHRLVALTMNGEILESTRGEEILPTEEEMLLCYPNGITIDNNGKLAVADSNNFRLITWLTNSEGLEITPDQQIDTVRPPRPITECLPDHTTRPKNWIIRSWEKLLRDHTNYYIEGRRIALTVADSGKTFPIFLEQDNQGFWWVLVSESSFSRYNLIRFDPNWSRPRKVWLPETTDISNMTIAENQVLLTVPEYGEIWAIAVDNLSFSIFGDDTFKQLMSEIKQSKQNLLRVYYQSLMLTIISCAMVLVIYLWESHQKAMKLLGLDPNLPGY
;
A
#
# COMPACT_ATOMS: atom_id res chain seq x y z
N MET A 1 -10.74 -9.08 -30.23
CA MET A 1 -11.58 -10.30 -30.09
C MET A 1 -11.56 -10.96 -28.71
N LYS A 2 -10.40 -11.21 -28.07
CA LYS A 2 -10.35 -11.87 -26.74
C LYS A 2 -11.05 -11.12 -25.59
N SER A 3 -11.04 -9.78 -25.60
CA SER A 3 -11.70 -8.97 -24.54
C SER A 3 -13.23 -9.02 -24.62
N ILE A 4 -13.81 -9.06 -25.84
CA ILE A 4 -15.25 -9.22 -26.05
C ILE A 4 -15.71 -10.61 -25.62
N LEU A 5 -14.91 -11.65 -25.92
CA LEU A 5 -15.18 -13.02 -25.51
C LEU A 5 -15.20 -13.18 -23.98
N MET A 6 -14.32 -12.46 -23.26
CA MET A 6 -14.28 -12.47 -21.81
C MET A 6 -15.48 -11.74 -21.18
N VAL A 7 -15.91 -10.62 -21.77
CA VAL A 7 -17.16 -9.93 -21.36
C VAL A 7 -18.37 -10.82 -21.59
N TYR A 8 -18.44 -11.52 -22.72
CA TYR A 8 -19.49 -12.50 -22.99
C TYR A 8 -19.47 -13.67 -22.00
N LEU A 9 -18.29 -14.17 -21.64
CA LEU A 9 -18.16 -15.24 -20.64
C LEU A 9 -18.64 -14.77 -19.26
N ILE A 10 -18.32 -13.53 -18.87
CA ILE A 10 -18.80 -12.93 -17.62
C ILE A 10 -20.32 -12.72 -17.66
N ILE A 11 -20.88 -12.24 -18.77
CA ILE A 11 -22.33 -12.09 -18.96
C ILE A 11 -23.00 -13.47 -18.86
N VAL A 12 -22.44 -14.50 -19.50
CA VAL A 12 -22.95 -15.88 -19.44
C VAL A 12 -22.93 -16.40 -18.01
N ILE A 13 -21.81 -16.26 -17.30
CA ILE A 13 -21.69 -16.67 -15.88
C ILE A 13 -22.69 -15.91 -15.02
N MET A 14 -22.84 -14.59 -15.21
CA MET A 14 -23.81 -13.79 -14.48
C MET A 14 -25.25 -14.18 -14.82
N THR A 15 -25.58 -14.49 -16.07
CA THR A 15 -26.92 -14.98 -16.45
C THR A 15 -27.20 -16.37 -15.93
N VAL A 16 -26.20 -17.24 -15.79
CA VAL A 16 -26.33 -18.56 -15.15
C VAL A 16 -26.54 -18.39 -13.65
N ILE A 17 -25.76 -17.53 -12.99
CA ILE A 17 -25.91 -17.20 -11.56
C ILE A 17 -27.28 -16.58 -11.31
N VAL A 18 -27.69 -15.59 -12.11
CA VAL A 18 -29.01 -14.96 -12.02
C VAL A 18 -30.11 -15.98 -12.33
N SER A 19 -29.95 -16.89 -13.29
CA SER A 19 -30.93 -17.95 -13.56
C SER A 19 -31.05 -18.95 -12.42
N ILE A 20 -29.93 -19.32 -11.78
CA ILE A 20 -29.93 -20.15 -10.58
C ILE A 20 -30.60 -19.40 -9.43
N PHE A 21 -30.28 -18.11 -9.25
CA PHE A 21 -30.87 -17.24 -8.25
C PHE A 21 -32.37 -17.03 -8.48
N VAL A 22 -32.81 -16.85 -9.73
CA VAL A 22 -34.22 -16.74 -10.13
C VAL A 22 -34.94 -18.07 -9.98
N ARG A 23 -34.32 -19.22 -10.28
CA ARG A 23 -34.91 -20.54 -10.01
C ARG A 23 -35.06 -20.80 -8.52
N ILE A 24 -34.09 -20.40 -7.71
CA ILE A 24 -34.16 -20.46 -6.24
C ILE A 24 -35.24 -19.50 -5.74
N TYR A 25 -35.29 -18.26 -6.25
CA TYR A 25 -36.26 -17.23 -5.87
C TYR A 25 -37.69 -17.57 -6.30
N GLN A 26 -37.91 -18.09 -7.51
CA GLN A 26 -39.22 -18.50 -8.01
C GLN A 26 -39.79 -19.68 -7.20
N ARG A 27 -38.93 -20.62 -6.76
CA ARG A 27 -39.31 -21.70 -5.84
C ARG A 27 -39.72 -21.19 -4.45
N ILE A 28 -39.33 -19.97 -4.10
CA ILE A 28 -39.58 -19.33 -2.80
C ILE A 28 -40.72 -18.28 -2.87
N SER A 29 -40.99 -17.71 -4.05
CA SER A 29 -41.95 -16.59 -4.24
C SER A 29 -43.44 -16.95 -4.14
N HIS A 30 -43.79 -18.18 -3.77
CA HIS A 30 -45.19 -18.58 -3.56
C HIS A 30 -45.75 -18.23 -2.17
N TYR A 31 -45.07 -17.39 -1.38
CA TYR A 31 -45.59 -16.96 -0.08
C TYR A 31 -45.64 -15.44 0.03
N ARG A 32 -46.87 -14.92 -0.05
CA ARG A 32 -47.19 -13.49 0.10
C ARG A 32 -47.05 -13.03 1.55
N THR A 33 -46.31 -11.94 1.69
CA THR A 33 -46.32 -10.84 2.67
C THR A 33 -47.42 -10.82 3.75
N PHE A 34 -47.01 -10.51 5.00
CA PHE A 34 -47.76 -9.58 5.85
C PHE A 34 -46.82 -8.66 6.62
N LYS A 35 -47.06 -7.36 6.40
CA LYS A 35 -46.48 -6.16 7.02
C LYS A 35 -47.14 -6.00 8.40
N ASP A 36 -46.45 -5.37 9.36
CA ASP A 36 -46.90 -5.00 10.73
C ASP A 36 -46.70 -6.14 11.76
N ILE A 37 -45.88 -6.09 12.83
CA ILE A 37 -45.44 -5.08 13.82
C ILE A 37 -44.16 -5.69 14.44
N LYS A 38 -42.93 -5.18 14.36
CA LYS A 38 -42.38 -3.87 14.74
C LYS A 38 -42.84 -3.41 16.14
N HIS A 39 -42.38 -4.08 17.20
CA HIS A 39 -41.81 -3.41 18.38
C HIS A 39 -41.19 -4.41 19.38
N ASN A 40 -39.91 -4.15 19.68
CA ASN A 40 -39.24 -4.35 20.96
C ASN A 40 -38.53 -5.68 21.34
N TYR A 41 -37.22 -5.47 21.59
CA TYR A 41 -36.25 -6.21 22.41
C TYR A 41 -35.36 -7.32 21.80
N ASN A 42 -34.28 -6.86 21.16
CA ASN A 42 -32.88 -6.97 21.60
C ASN A 42 -32.47 -8.16 22.52
N TYR A 43 -31.79 -9.14 21.90
CA TYR A 43 -30.46 -9.71 22.21
C TYR A 43 -30.41 -11.24 22.00
N ARG A 44 -29.65 -11.61 20.95
CA ARG A 44 -28.70 -12.75 20.78
C ARG A 44 -29.12 -14.08 21.45
N GLN A 45 -29.26 -15.17 20.67
CA GLN A 45 -29.50 -16.53 21.17
C GLN A 45 -28.46 -17.54 20.66
N PRO A 46 -28.11 -18.57 21.46
CA PRO A 46 -27.68 -19.87 20.97
C PRO A 46 -28.72 -20.97 21.13
N ASN A 47 -28.80 -21.80 20.09
CA ASN A 47 -28.75 -23.28 20.03
C ASN A 47 -29.64 -24.19 20.92
N GLN A 48 -30.22 -25.18 20.22
CA GLN A 48 -30.88 -26.43 20.65
C GLN A 48 -32.15 -26.30 21.53
N CYS A 49 -33.31 -26.46 20.87
CA CYS A 49 -34.61 -26.63 21.51
C CYS A 49 -34.92 -28.13 21.67
N LEU A 50 -35.23 -28.55 22.89
CA LEU A 50 -35.92 -29.81 23.18
C LEU A 50 -37.42 -29.50 23.23
N VAL A 51 -38.17 -30.09 22.30
CA VAL A 51 -39.63 -30.13 22.37
C VAL A 51 -40.00 -31.36 23.20
N GLY A 52 -40.58 -31.15 24.38
CA GLY A 52 -40.90 -32.23 25.30
C GLY A 52 -42.38 -32.24 25.65
N PHE A 53 -42.98 -33.43 25.64
CA PHE A 53 -44.32 -33.65 26.18
C PHE A 53 -44.22 -34.36 27.53
N ILE A 54 -45.02 -33.94 28.52
CA ILE A 54 -45.07 -34.58 29.84
C ILE A 54 -46.23 -35.59 29.87
N LEU A 55 -45.93 -36.84 30.26
CA LEU A 55 -46.94 -37.89 30.44
C LEU A 55 -47.72 -37.68 31.75
N GLN A 56 -49.05 -37.84 31.70
CA GLN A 56 -49.98 -37.47 32.77
C GLN A 56 -49.68 -38.06 34.16
N HIS A 57 -49.09 -39.25 34.26
CA HIS A 57 -48.78 -39.90 35.54
C HIS A 57 -47.47 -39.41 36.19
N LYS A 58 -46.58 -38.76 35.42
CA LYS A 58 -45.37 -38.11 35.98
C LYS A 58 -45.64 -36.69 36.51
N ILE A 59 -46.87 -36.19 36.30
CA ILE A 59 -47.30 -34.85 36.71
C ILE A 59 -47.47 -34.74 38.23
N GLU A 60 -47.88 -35.82 38.87
CA GLU A 60 -48.15 -35.84 40.32
C GLU A 60 -46.87 -35.89 41.17
N GLU A 61 -45.72 -36.27 40.59
CA GLU A 61 -44.41 -36.27 41.26
C GLU A 61 -43.71 -34.91 41.25
N ILE A 62 -44.17 -33.94 40.46
CA ILE A 62 -43.63 -32.57 40.43
C ILE A 62 -44.24 -31.80 41.62
N THR A 63 -43.93 -32.27 42.83
CA THR A 63 -44.32 -31.62 44.08
C THR A 63 -43.41 -30.42 44.32
N MET A 64 -44.03 -29.29 44.72
CA MET A 64 -43.41 -27.98 44.99
C MET A 64 -41.93 -28.01 45.41
N ILE A 65 -41.03 -27.62 44.50
CA ILE A 65 -39.68 -27.18 44.89
C ILE A 65 -39.76 -25.68 45.15
N THR A 66 -40.13 -25.31 46.38
CA THR A 66 -40.07 -23.91 46.84
C THR A 66 -39.03 -23.79 47.95
N ASN A 67 -37.95 -23.05 47.69
CA ASN A 67 -37.26 -22.32 48.73
C ASN A 67 -37.79 -20.87 48.68
N PRO A 68 -38.53 -20.37 49.69
CA PRO A 68 -39.28 -19.11 49.62
C PRO A 68 -38.43 -17.86 49.32
N GLU A 69 -37.12 -17.92 49.53
CA GLU A 69 -36.28 -16.72 49.47
C GLU A 69 -35.59 -16.48 48.11
N THR A 70 -35.60 -17.43 47.16
CA THR A 70 -34.63 -17.37 46.05
C THR A 70 -35.11 -17.69 44.63
N THR A 71 -36.40 -17.95 44.37
CA THR A 71 -36.89 -18.33 43.02
C THR A 71 -38.09 -17.50 42.54
N PRO A 72 -38.09 -16.99 41.29
CA PRO A 72 -39.29 -16.54 40.60
C PRO A 72 -39.77 -17.66 39.65
N GLY A 73 -41.07 -17.98 39.66
CA GLY A 73 -41.66 -18.89 38.69
C GLY A 73 -41.80 -20.35 39.14
N VAL A 74 -43.00 -20.76 39.59
CA VAL A 74 -43.36 -22.19 39.70
C VAL A 74 -44.39 -22.52 38.63
N LEU A 75 -44.13 -23.56 37.84
CA LEU A 75 -45.10 -24.17 36.94
C LEU A 75 -45.75 -25.33 37.68
N GLN A 76 -46.92 -25.08 38.26
CA GLN A 76 -47.71 -26.12 38.91
C GLN A 76 -48.73 -26.69 37.92
N TYR A 77 -48.69 -28.00 37.71
CA TYR A 77 -49.63 -28.68 36.83
C TYR A 77 -50.81 -29.21 37.64
N GLY A 78 -52.01 -28.67 37.40
CA GLY A 78 -53.25 -29.15 38.00
C GLY A 78 -53.97 -30.16 37.09
N LYS A 79 -54.93 -30.91 37.66
CA LYS A 79 -55.71 -31.96 36.97
C LYS A 79 -56.39 -31.53 35.66
N ARG A 80 -56.53 -30.22 35.39
CA ARG A 80 -57.17 -29.66 34.18
C ARG A 80 -56.48 -28.43 33.55
N LYS A 81 -55.38 -27.89 34.11
CA LYS A 81 -54.72 -26.63 33.64
C LYS A 81 -53.26 -26.53 34.09
N ILE A 82 -52.42 -25.79 33.36
CA ILE A 82 -51.05 -25.42 33.77
C ILE A 82 -51.09 -24.06 34.46
N ILE A 83 -50.52 -23.94 35.65
CA ILE A 83 -50.53 -22.71 36.44
C ILE A 83 -49.10 -22.17 36.55
N GLY A 84 -48.85 -21.01 35.93
CA GLY A 84 -47.59 -20.27 36.09
C GLY A 84 -47.71 -19.23 37.19
N VAL A 85 -46.91 -19.37 38.25
CA VAL A 85 -46.85 -18.41 39.36
C VAL A 85 -45.72 -17.41 39.11
N MET A 86 -46.05 -16.13 38.92
CA MET A 86 -45.06 -15.06 38.73
C MET A 86 -45.02 -14.12 39.93
N ARG A 87 -43.81 -13.67 40.31
CA ARG A 87 -43.61 -12.58 41.27
C ARG A 87 -43.50 -11.27 40.49
N TYR A 88 -44.32 -10.28 40.83
CA TYR A 88 -44.22 -8.91 40.33
C TYR A 88 -43.73 -8.02 41.48
N GLU A 89 -43.02 -6.93 41.15
CA GLU A 89 -42.36 -5.96 42.06
C GLU A 89 -43.04 -5.74 43.42
N ASP A 90 -42.20 -5.59 44.48
CA ASP A 90 -42.36 -5.15 45.89
C ASP A 90 -43.67 -5.35 46.67
N ASP A 91 -44.82 -5.48 46.02
CA ASP A 91 -46.03 -6.06 46.58
C ASP A 91 -46.06 -7.56 46.29
N TYR A 92 -46.13 -8.37 47.35
CA TYR A 92 -46.23 -9.84 47.32
C TYR A 92 -47.54 -10.36 46.71
N ARG A 93 -47.91 -9.91 45.50
CA ARG A 93 -49.07 -10.41 44.76
C ARG A 93 -48.62 -11.52 43.82
N LEU A 94 -49.03 -12.74 44.16
CA LEU A 94 -48.92 -13.89 43.27
C LEU A 94 -49.75 -13.62 42.00
N ILE A 95 -49.09 -13.48 40.85
CA ILE A 95 -49.80 -13.46 39.57
C ILE A 95 -49.86 -14.91 39.08
N THR A 96 -51.02 -15.50 39.26
CA THR A 96 -51.34 -16.84 38.79
C THR A 96 -51.86 -16.75 37.36
N LYS A 97 -51.16 -17.35 36.40
CA LYS A 97 -51.62 -17.41 35.00
C LYS A 97 -51.91 -18.84 34.60
N GLU A 98 -53.17 -19.10 34.26
CA GLU A 98 -53.63 -20.41 33.83
C GLU A 98 -53.49 -20.59 32.32
N PHE A 99 -52.96 -21.74 31.91
CA PHE A 99 -52.85 -22.19 30.53
C PHE A 99 -53.59 -23.53 30.36
N ASP A 100 -54.13 -23.76 29.16
CA ASP A 100 -54.85 -24.99 28.80
C ASP A 100 -53.90 -26.20 28.79
N GLN A 101 -54.43 -27.43 28.96
CA GLN A 101 -53.60 -28.66 28.97
C GLN A 101 -52.89 -28.93 27.65
N ASP A 102 -53.43 -28.40 26.55
CA ASP A 102 -52.90 -28.53 25.19
C ASP A 102 -51.71 -27.59 24.94
N ALA A 103 -51.25 -26.84 25.95
CA ALA A 103 -50.14 -25.90 25.80
C ALA A 103 -48.81 -26.65 25.66
N GLU A 104 -48.07 -26.34 24.60
CA GLU A 104 -46.77 -26.94 24.34
C GLU A 104 -45.69 -26.22 25.16
N VAL A 105 -44.84 -27.01 25.82
CA VAL A 105 -43.69 -26.49 26.58
C VAL A 105 -42.41 -26.86 25.85
N VAL A 106 -41.72 -25.82 25.38
CA VAL A 106 -40.44 -25.94 24.67
C VAL A 106 -39.32 -25.50 25.60
N LEU A 107 -38.35 -26.38 25.82
CA LEU A 107 -37.15 -26.10 26.58
C LEU A 107 -36.00 -25.78 25.63
N MET A 108 -35.32 -24.65 25.83
CA MET A 108 -34.19 -24.22 25.00
C MET A 108 -32.89 -24.18 25.82
N ASN A 109 -31.89 -25.01 25.45
CA ASN A 109 -30.58 -25.05 26.12
C ASN A 109 -29.44 -24.57 25.20
N PRO A 110 -28.95 -23.34 25.37
CA PRO A 110 -27.97 -22.68 24.49
C PRO A 110 -26.54 -23.24 24.59
N LYS A 111 -26.31 -24.54 24.46
CA LYS A 111 -25.00 -25.15 24.73
C LYS A 111 -23.95 -25.02 23.61
N VAL A 112 -24.23 -24.39 22.46
CA VAL A 112 -23.37 -24.53 21.25
C VAL A 112 -22.88 -23.20 20.64
N LEU A 113 -22.96 -22.03 21.30
CA LEU A 113 -22.24 -20.83 20.80
C LEU A 113 -21.09 -20.46 21.73
N ILE A 114 -19.99 -20.01 21.11
CA ILE A 114 -18.70 -19.60 21.70
C ILE A 114 -18.83 -18.37 22.64
N SER A 115 -20.05 -17.89 22.91
CA SER A 115 -20.33 -16.81 23.87
C SER A 115 -21.36 -17.25 24.91
N SER A 116 -20.89 -17.49 26.14
CA SER A 116 -21.60 -17.97 27.33
C SER A 116 -22.62 -16.99 27.94
N LYS A 117 -23.14 -16.02 27.17
CA LYS A 117 -23.92 -14.89 27.71
C LYS A 117 -25.44 -15.06 27.72
N ILE A 118 -25.99 -16.18 27.26
CA ILE A 118 -27.45 -16.38 27.22
C ILE A 118 -27.86 -17.53 28.14
N PRO A 119 -28.76 -17.30 29.11
CA PRO A 119 -29.24 -18.34 29.99
C PRO A 119 -30.22 -19.28 29.27
N PRO A 120 -30.40 -20.52 29.78
CA PRO A 120 -31.43 -21.42 29.26
C PRO A 120 -32.84 -20.80 29.38
N LEU A 121 -33.74 -21.11 28.45
CA LEU A 121 -35.09 -20.53 28.39
C LEU A 121 -36.15 -21.61 28.38
N ILE A 122 -37.28 -21.32 29.03
CA ILE A 122 -38.49 -22.15 28.98
C ILE A 122 -39.55 -21.34 28.26
N ARG A 123 -40.06 -21.84 27.13
CA ARG A 123 -41.12 -21.20 26.35
C ARG A 123 -42.40 -22.03 26.42
N ILE A 124 -43.51 -21.43 26.83
CA ILE A 124 -44.83 -22.05 26.78
C ILE A 124 -45.62 -21.42 25.64
N ILE A 125 -46.11 -22.25 24.73
CA ILE A 125 -46.92 -21.84 23.59
C ILE A 125 -48.37 -22.22 23.91
N ASN A 126 -49.27 -21.23 23.93
CA ASN A 126 -50.69 -21.51 23.96
C ASN A 126 -51.20 -21.53 22.51
N PRO A 127 -51.47 -22.72 21.91
CA PRO A 127 -51.81 -22.83 20.50
C PRO A 127 -53.14 -22.14 20.17
N ARG A 128 -54.13 -22.16 21.08
CA ARG A 128 -55.43 -21.51 20.88
C ARG A 128 -55.35 -19.98 20.83
N LYS A 129 -54.42 -19.38 21.58
CA LYS A 129 -54.27 -17.91 21.68
C LYS A 129 -53.12 -17.36 20.82
N LYS A 130 -52.36 -18.20 20.11
CA LYS A 130 -51.15 -17.84 19.33
C LYS A 130 -50.17 -16.94 20.10
N ARG A 131 -50.02 -17.15 21.42
CA ARG A 131 -49.12 -16.38 22.29
C ARG A 131 -48.07 -17.29 22.91
N SER A 132 -46.87 -16.75 23.06
CA SER A 132 -45.75 -17.44 23.70
C SER A 132 -45.29 -16.70 24.94
N TYR A 133 -44.95 -17.45 25.98
CA TYR A 133 -44.48 -16.92 27.26
C TYR A 133 -43.10 -17.51 27.55
N TYR A 134 -42.15 -16.66 27.96
CA TYR A 134 -40.78 -17.06 28.28
C TYR A 134 -40.53 -16.92 29.77
N PHE A 135 -39.81 -17.88 30.36
CA PHE A 135 -39.44 -17.88 31.77
C PHE A 135 -37.92 -17.84 31.94
N VAL A 136 -37.46 -16.92 32.78
CA VAL A 136 -36.08 -16.75 33.25
C VAL A 136 -36.09 -16.45 34.75
N VAL A 137 -35.03 -16.84 35.45
CA VAL A 137 -34.84 -16.46 36.86
C VAL A 137 -34.16 -15.11 36.91
N THR A 138 -34.77 -14.14 37.60
CA THR A 138 -34.17 -12.83 37.88
C THR A 138 -33.72 -12.73 39.33
N ASP A 139 -32.73 -11.88 39.57
CA ASP A 139 -32.38 -11.42 40.91
C ASP A 139 -33.41 -10.38 41.42
N ILE A 140 -33.19 -9.92 42.64
CA ILE A 140 -34.04 -8.92 43.32
C ILE A 140 -34.08 -7.56 42.61
N TRP A 141 -33.17 -7.31 41.65
CA TRP A 141 -33.10 -6.08 40.86
C TRP A 141 -33.62 -6.26 39.43
N GLY A 142 -34.25 -7.41 39.14
CA GLY A 142 -34.78 -7.72 37.81
C GLY A 142 -33.71 -8.14 36.79
N ASN A 143 -32.45 -8.29 37.19
CA ASN A 143 -31.41 -8.80 36.29
C ASN A 143 -31.49 -10.32 36.20
N ILE A 144 -31.21 -10.88 35.02
CA ILE A 144 -31.33 -12.33 34.82
C ILE A 144 -30.21 -13.09 35.54
N ASP A 145 -30.56 -13.89 36.56
CA ASP A 145 -29.67 -14.82 37.25
C ASP A 145 -29.50 -16.09 36.43
N ARG A 146 -28.40 -16.13 35.69
CA ARG A 146 -28.10 -17.21 34.74
C ARG A 146 -27.81 -18.55 35.42
N ARG A 147 -27.25 -18.54 36.63
CA ARG A 147 -26.86 -19.77 37.33
C ARG A 147 -28.10 -20.48 37.82
N LYS A 148 -29.01 -19.75 38.48
CA LYS A 148 -30.30 -20.29 38.94
C LYS A 148 -31.22 -20.65 37.78
N THR A 149 -31.26 -19.83 36.73
CA THR A 149 -32.03 -20.17 35.51
C THR A 149 -31.59 -21.52 34.93
N ARG A 150 -30.27 -21.79 34.93
CA ARG A 150 -29.72 -23.06 34.44
C ARG A 150 -29.98 -24.25 35.35
N GLU A 151 -30.00 -24.03 36.67
CA GLU A 151 -30.35 -25.05 37.64
C GLU A 151 -31.82 -25.48 37.52
N VAL A 152 -32.73 -24.51 37.48
CA VAL A 152 -34.16 -24.72 37.23
C VAL A 152 -34.39 -25.42 35.89
N PHE A 153 -33.70 -24.97 34.84
CA PHE A 153 -33.76 -25.61 33.53
C PHE A 153 -33.32 -27.08 33.58
N ASN A 154 -32.19 -27.39 34.23
CA ASN A 154 -31.68 -28.77 34.30
C ASN A 154 -32.64 -29.68 35.07
N GLN A 155 -33.17 -29.22 36.20
CA GLN A 155 -34.16 -29.96 37.00
C GLN A 155 -35.43 -30.27 36.19
N LEU A 156 -35.95 -29.27 35.47
CA LEU A 156 -37.13 -29.44 34.64
C LEU A 156 -36.83 -30.35 33.45
N SER A 157 -35.71 -30.13 32.73
CA SER A 157 -35.34 -30.89 31.53
C SER A 157 -35.24 -32.41 31.74
N ALA A 158 -34.88 -32.87 32.95
CA ALA A 158 -34.82 -34.30 33.28
C ALA A 158 -36.19 -35.00 33.23
N HIS A 159 -37.28 -34.24 33.31
CA HIS A 159 -38.65 -34.76 33.34
C HIS A 159 -39.34 -34.74 31.96
N PHE A 160 -38.73 -34.12 30.95
CA PHE A 160 -39.28 -34.06 29.59
C PHE A 160 -38.70 -35.20 28.73
N ARG A 161 -39.57 -35.90 27.99
CA ARG A 161 -39.15 -36.81 26.91
C ARG A 161 -39.35 -36.10 25.58
N GLY A 162 -38.26 -35.86 24.85
CA GLY A 162 -38.28 -35.13 23.58
C GLY A 162 -37.14 -35.55 22.66
N GLY A 163 -37.40 -35.55 21.35
CA GLY A 163 -36.38 -35.78 20.31
C GLY A 163 -35.52 -34.54 20.08
N ILE A 164 -34.24 -34.74 19.75
CA ILE A 164 -33.33 -33.64 19.36
C ILE A 164 -33.68 -33.24 17.93
N ILE A 165 -34.20 -32.02 17.74
CA ILE A 165 -34.30 -31.43 16.40
C ILE A 165 -32.89 -30.99 15.99
N SER A 166 -32.21 -31.84 15.21
CA SER A 166 -30.93 -31.51 14.61
C SER A 166 -31.16 -30.54 13.45
N TYR A 167 -30.46 -29.40 13.47
CA TYR A 167 -30.52 -28.44 12.37
C TYR A 167 -29.97 -29.09 11.11
N GLY A 168 -30.76 -29.07 10.02
CA GLY A 168 -30.31 -29.51 8.72
C GLY A 168 -29.00 -28.81 8.37
N GLN A 169 -27.96 -29.61 8.11
CA GLN A 169 -26.69 -29.07 7.64
C GLN A 169 -26.93 -28.31 6.33
N PRO A 170 -26.16 -27.24 6.05
CA PRO A 170 -26.26 -26.56 4.77
C PRO A 170 -26.14 -27.60 3.65
N THR A 171 -26.97 -27.46 2.62
CA THR A 171 -26.99 -28.39 1.50
C THR A 171 -25.57 -28.50 0.94
N GLN A 172 -25.20 -29.70 0.49
CA GLN A 172 -23.87 -29.96 -0.04
C GLN A 172 -23.51 -28.96 -1.15
N GLU A 173 -24.50 -28.55 -1.94
CA GLU A 173 -24.39 -27.50 -2.98
C GLU A 173 -23.98 -26.13 -2.43
N LEU A 174 -24.57 -25.66 -1.33
CA LEU A 174 -24.22 -24.37 -0.73
C LEU A 174 -22.81 -24.40 -0.13
N LYS A 175 -22.41 -25.53 0.47
CA LYS A 175 -21.04 -25.72 0.97
C LYS A 175 -20.02 -25.66 -0.16
N ILE A 176 -20.28 -26.37 -1.26
CA ILE A 176 -19.43 -26.35 -2.45
C ILE A 176 -19.35 -24.93 -3.01
N PHE A 177 -20.48 -24.22 -3.11
CA PHE A 177 -20.51 -22.83 -3.61
C PHE A 177 -19.68 -21.87 -2.75
N VAL A 178 -19.84 -21.91 -1.42
CA VAL A 178 -19.05 -21.08 -0.50
C VAL A 178 -17.56 -21.44 -0.57
N GLN A 179 -17.22 -22.72 -0.66
CA GLN A 179 -15.84 -23.18 -0.86
C GLN A 179 -15.25 -22.65 -2.18
N SER A 180 -16.01 -22.70 -3.27
CA SER A 180 -15.59 -22.13 -4.55
C SER A 180 -15.35 -20.62 -4.47
N LEU A 181 -16.21 -19.86 -3.77
CA LEU A 181 -16.02 -18.41 -3.56
C LEU A 181 -14.76 -18.12 -2.73
N ILE A 182 -14.47 -18.93 -1.71
CA ILE A 182 -13.24 -18.79 -0.92
C ILE A 182 -12.02 -19.06 -1.80
N VAL A 183 -12.04 -20.10 -2.65
CA VAL A 183 -10.95 -20.38 -3.59
C VAL A 183 -10.74 -19.21 -4.57
N VAL A 184 -11.82 -18.67 -5.14
CA VAL A 184 -11.76 -17.49 -6.02
C VAL A 184 -11.19 -16.28 -5.30
N MET A 185 -11.58 -16.05 -4.04
CA MET A 185 -11.02 -14.98 -3.20
C MET A 185 -9.52 -15.14 -2.99
N PHE A 186 -9.02 -16.35 -2.69
CA PHE A 186 -7.60 -16.60 -2.52
C PHE A 186 -6.81 -16.41 -3.83
N ILE A 187 -7.33 -16.92 -4.95
CA ILE A 187 -6.70 -16.73 -6.27
C ILE A 187 -6.68 -15.24 -6.63
N GLY A 188 -7.79 -14.53 -6.41
CA GLY A 188 -7.90 -13.10 -6.60
C GLY A 188 -6.89 -12.33 -5.75
N LEU A 189 -6.73 -12.68 -4.48
CA LEU A 189 -5.76 -12.06 -3.58
C LEU A 189 -4.32 -12.29 -4.04
N LEU A 190 -3.95 -13.55 -4.34
CA LEU A 190 -2.62 -13.89 -4.83
C LEU A 190 -2.29 -13.16 -6.15
N THR A 191 -3.26 -13.11 -7.07
CA THR A 191 -3.11 -12.39 -8.34
C THR A 191 -2.98 -10.89 -8.11
N THR A 192 -3.73 -10.33 -7.15
CA THR A 192 -3.65 -8.92 -6.77
C THR A 192 -2.27 -8.59 -6.20
N ILE A 193 -1.75 -9.41 -5.29
CA ILE A 193 -0.40 -9.25 -4.73
C ILE A 193 0.66 -9.35 -5.84
N TYR A 194 0.59 -10.37 -6.68
CA TYR A 194 1.54 -10.56 -7.77
C TYR A 194 1.52 -9.39 -8.75
N SER A 195 0.33 -9.00 -9.23
CA SER A 195 0.18 -7.90 -10.18
C SER A 195 0.50 -6.54 -9.55
N SER A 196 0.22 -6.32 -8.26
CA SER A 196 0.61 -5.10 -7.56
C SER A 196 2.11 -4.98 -7.44
N PHE A 197 2.82 -6.04 -7.03
CA PHE A 197 4.28 -6.02 -6.97
C PHE A 197 4.88 -5.74 -8.35
N ASN A 198 4.42 -6.44 -9.39
CA ASN A 198 4.95 -6.27 -10.74
C ASN A 198 4.57 -4.93 -11.40
N ALA A 199 3.41 -4.35 -11.06
CA ALA A 199 3.02 -3.02 -11.52
C ALA A 199 3.69 -1.88 -10.73
N ALA A 200 4.03 -2.13 -9.47
CA ALA A 200 4.74 -1.20 -8.60
C ALA A 200 6.23 -1.12 -8.91
N TYR A 201 6.83 -2.14 -9.56
CA TYR A 201 8.16 -2.00 -10.13
C TYR A 201 8.15 -0.88 -11.18
N PRO A 202 8.97 0.18 -11.01
CA PRO A 202 8.95 1.30 -11.94
C PRO A 202 9.52 0.80 -13.27
N GLN A 203 8.67 0.53 -14.24
CA GLN A 203 9.10 0.32 -15.62
C GLN A 203 9.17 1.68 -16.31
N GLN A 204 10.06 2.52 -15.81
CA GLN A 204 10.22 3.90 -16.24
C GLN A 204 11.68 4.16 -16.56
N LEU A 205 11.91 5.02 -17.55
CA LEU A 205 13.23 5.56 -17.81
C LEU A 205 13.72 6.30 -16.56
N GLY A 206 14.98 6.07 -16.21
CA GLY A 206 15.65 6.63 -15.06
C GLY A 206 16.74 7.57 -15.50
N PHE A 207 17.99 7.13 -15.36
CA PHE A 207 19.16 7.93 -15.64
C PHE A 207 19.50 7.92 -17.13
N ILE A 208 20.10 9.01 -17.58
CA ILE A 208 20.70 9.15 -18.89
C ILE A 208 22.09 9.77 -18.73
N SER A 209 23.04 9.36 -19.54
CA SER A 209 24.38 9.92 -19.61
C SER A 209 24.91 9.73 -21.03
N ALA A 210 25.71 10.68 -21.50
CA ALA A 210 26.33 10.64 -22.82
C ALA A 210 27.85 10.61 -22.69
N SER A 211 28.50 9.85 -23.58
CA SER A 211 29.94 9.84 -23.73
C SER A 211 30.40 11.06 -24.56
N PRO A 212 31.65 11.49 -24.42
CA PRO A 212 32.24 12.51 -25.30
C PRO A 212 32.21 12.12 -26.79
N ASN A 213 32.12 10.83 -27.10
CA ASN A 213 32.10 10.29 -28.46
C ASN A 213 30.68 10.19 -29.05
N GLY A 214 29.65 10.61 -28.31
CA GLY A 214 28.26 10.62 -28.77
C GLY A 214 27.45 9.36 -28.43
N ASP A 215 28.01 8.39 -27.70
CA ASP A 215 27.20 7.26 -27.20
C ASP A 215 26.30 7.73 -26.07
N VAL A 216 25.01 7.42 -26.15
CA VAL A 216 24.02 7.79 -25.14
C VAL A 216 23.50 6.54 -24.45
N PHE A 217 23.64 6.48 -23.14
CA PHE A 217 23.07 5.40 -22.36
C PHE A 217 21.92 5.90 -21.50
N THR A 218 20.82 5.15 -21.51
CA THR A 218 19.71 5.37 -20.58
C THR A 218 19.28 4.08 -19.92
N THR A 219 18.66 4.16 -18.76
CA THR A 219 18.33 2.98 -17.94
C THR A 219 16.85 2.92 -17.64
N ASP A 220 16.28 1.73 -17.56
CA ASP A 220 15.12 1.47 -16.72
C ASP A 220 15.54 0.60 -15.52
N HIS A 221 14.59 0.10 -14.71
CA HIS A 221 14.91 -0.75 -13.56
C HIS A 221 15.49 -2.13 -13.91
N ARG A 222 15.47 -2.55 -15.17
CA ARG A 222 15.87 -3.89 -15.63
C ARG A 222 16.96 -3.87 -16.68
N TYR A 223 17.04 -2.81 -17.47
CA TYR A 223 17.87 -2.73 -18.65
C TYR A 223 18.61 -1.41 -18.72
N LEU A 224 19.82 -1.52 -19.26
CA LEU A 224 20.63 -0.42 -19.75
C LEU A 224 20.51 -0.43 -21.28
N TYR A 225 20.12 0.69 -21.87
CA TYR A 225 19.97 0.88 -23.31
C TYR A 225 21.14 1.70 -23.83
N ASN A 226 21.78 1.21 -24.89
CA ASN A 226 22.86 1.89 -25.60
C ASN A 226 22.31 2.46 -26.91
N LEU A 227 22.31 3.77 -27.05
CA LEU A 227 21.90 4.51 -28.23
C LEU A 227 23.10 5.30 -28.79
N ASP A 228 23.12 5.60 -30.09
CA ASP A 228 24.02 6.61 -30.64
C ASP A 228 23.49 8.04 -30.46
N SER A 229 24.25 9.03 -30.88
CA SER A 229 23.88 10.46 -30.79
C SER A 229 22.70 10.83 -31.70
N GLN A 230 22.31 9.98 -32.64
CA GLN A 230 21.11 10.14 -33.45
C GLN A 230 19.89 9.43 -32.84
N GLY A 231 20.10 8.66 -31.76
CA GLY A 231 19.06 7.93 -31.03
C GLY A 231 18.80 6.52 -31.56
N ASN A 232 19.65 5.95 -32.42
CA ASN A 232 19.47 4.57 -32.87
C ASN A 232 19.88 3.60 -31.76
N LEU A 233 18.99 2.65 -31.44
CA LEU A 233 19.27 1.63 -30.44
C LEU A 233 20.31 0.64 -30.96
N HIS A 234 21.48 0.62 -30.33
CA HIS A 234 22.54 -0.31 -30.64
C HIS A 234 22.44 -1.63 -29.89
N ASN A 235 22.20 -1.56 -28.57
CA ASN A 235 22.11 -2.74 -27.73
C ASN A 235 21.29 -2.47 -26.46
N LYS A 236 20.87 -3.55 -25.79
CA LYS A 236 20.29 -3.51 -24.46
C LYS A 236 20.93 -4.57 -23.57
N TYR A 237 21.31 -4.18 -22.36
CA TYR A 237 21.97 -5.04 -21.38
C TYR A 237 21.03 -5.24 -20.20
N ALA A 238 20.81 -6.48 -19.78
CA ALA A 238 20.03 -6.73 -18.57
C ALA A 238 20.90 -6.39 -17.35
N LEU A 239 20.42 -5.47 -16.51
CA LEU A 239 21.12 -5.05 -15.28
C LEU A 239 21.44 -6.25 -14.37
N LYS A 240 20.53 -7.23 -14.31
CA LYS A 240 20.74 -8.47 -13.55
C LYS A 240 21.95 -9.28 -14.03
N ASP A 241 22.19 -9.30 -15.34
CA ASP A 241 23.30 -10.05 -15.94
C ASP A 241 24.63 -9.33 -15.70
N LEU A 242 24.59 -8.03 -15.46
CA LEU A 242 25.71 -7.20 -14.99
C LEU A 242 25.92 -7.27 -13.47
N GLY A 243 25.08 -8.00 -12.72
CA GLY A 243 25.15 -8.09 -11.25
C GLY A 243 24.34 -7.04 -10.50
N ILE A 244 23.69 -6.10 -11.20
CA ILE A 244 22.88 -5.02 -10.63
C ILE A 244 21.44 -5.49 -10.41
N ARG A 245 20.97 -5.53 -9.17
CA ARG A 245 19.65 -6.13 -8.82
C ARG A 245 18.56 -5.14 -8.40
N GLU A 246 18.92 -4.06 -7.71
CA GLU A 246 17.93 -3.24 -6.97
C GLU A 246 17.95 -1.75 -7.34
N GLY A 247 18.64 -1.41 -8.43
CA GLY A 247 18.59 -0.09 -9.05
C GLY A 247 19.89 0.68 -8.96
N ILE A 248 19.92 1.76 -9.72
CA ILE A 248 21.09 2.63 -9.86
C ILE A 248 20.72 4.03 -9.34
N THR A 249 21.70 4.80 -8.90
CA THR A 249 21.51 6.20 -8.47
C THR A 249 22.14 7.21 -9.42
N ASP A 250 23.09 6.77 -10.24
CA ASP A 250 23.69 7.60 -11.27
C ASP A 250 24.45 6.76 -12.30
N LEU A 251 24.77 7.38 -13.44
CA LEU A 251 25.47 6.76 -14.55
C LEU A 251 26.43 7.77 -15.18
N GLN A 252 27.68 7.38 -15.42
CA GLN A 252 28.67 8.16 -16.17
C GLN A 252 29.30 7.28 -17.24
N VAL A 253 29.09 7.63 -18.51
CA VAL A 253 29.56 6.86 -19.66
C VAL A 253 30.91 7.39 -20.11
N SER A 254 31.93 6.54 -20.08
CA SER A 254 33.24 6.88 -20.65
C SER A 254 33.23 6.65 -22.17
N ASP A 255 32.75 5.48 -22.59
CA ASP A 255 32.61 5.08 -23.99
C ASP A 255 31.52 4.00 -24.14
N ARG A 256 31.36 3.47 -25.37
CA ARG A 256 30.37 2.43 -25.71
C ARG A 256 30.50 1.12 -24.93
N SER A 257 31.65 0.84 -24.34
CA SER A 257 31.97 -0.38 -23.60
C SER A 257 32.25 -0.16 -22.12
N GLN A 258 32.61 1.06 -21.73
CA GLN A 258 33.04 1.40 -20.38
C GLN A 258 32.17 2.48 -19.75
N LEU A 259 31.68 2.20 -18.55
CA LEU A 259 30.90 3.16 -17.77
C LEU A 259 31.12 2.96 -16.28
N PHE A 260 30.83 4.01 -15.53
CA PHE A 260 30.71 3.99 -14.09
C PHE A 260 29.24 4.06 -13.71
N LEU A 261 28.85 3.24 -12.73
CA LEU A 261 27.48 3.10 -12.29
C LEU A 261 27.42 3.28 -10.77
N GLY A 262 26.53 4.15 -10.29
CA GLY A 262 26.25 4.26 -8.87
C GLY A 262 25.21 3.24 -8.46
N ASN A 263 25.54 2.30 -7.59
CA ASN A 263 24.59 1.32 -7.07
C ASN A 263 23.89 1.86 -5.83
N TRP A 264 22.57 2.01 -5.92
CA TRP A 264 21.74 2.56 -4.86
C TRP A 264 21.79 1.73 -3.57
N GLU A 265 21.72 0.40 -3.72
CA GLU A 265 21.56 -0.56 -2.64
C GLU A 265 22.85 -0.72 -1.84
N THR A 266 23.99 -0.81 -2.54
CA THR A 266 25.30 -0.93 -1.89
C THR A 266 25.86 0.43 -1.46
N GLY A 267 25.41 1.53 -2.08
CA GLY A 267 25.96 2.86 -1.82
C GLY A 267 27.38 3.01 -2.36
N ARG A 268 27.68 2.38 -3.50
CA ARG A 268 29.04 2.26 -4.06
C ARG A 268 29.04 2.61 -5.54
N ILE A 269 30.20 3.01 -6.04
CA ILE A 269 30.43 3.16 -7.48
C ILE A 269 31.03 1.85 -8.01
N GLU A 270 30.45 1.37 -9.09
CA GLU A 270 30.89 0.21 -9.85
C GLU A 270 31.45 0.66 -11.20
N TYR A 271 32.49 -0.01 -11.65
CA TYR A 271 33.03 0.14 -12.99
C TYR A 271 32.62 -1.07 -13.83
N CYS A 272 32.05 -0.79 -15.00
CA CYS A 272 31.46 -1.78 -15.88
C CYS A 272 32.19 -1.85 -17.22
N GLN A 273 32.50 -3.08 -17.64
CA GLN A 273 33.01 -3.42 -18.96
C GLN A 273 31.95 -4.25 -19.70
N LEU A 274 31.16 -3.58 -20.54
CA LEU A 274 29.97 -4.12 -21.19
C LEU A 274 30.28 -5.17 -22.26
N ASP A 275 31.46 -5.09 -22.87
CA ASP A 275 32.00 -6.10 -23.80
C ASP A 275 32.27 -7.44 -23.10
N GLN A 276 32.64 -7.37 -21.82
CA GLN A 276 32.87 -8.53 -20.96
C GLN A 276 31.62 -8.92 -20.14
N ASN A 277 30.57 -8.09 -20.16
CA ASN A 277 29.38 -8.22 -19.34
C ASN A 277 29.72 -8.32 -17.83
N THR A 278 30.68 -7.50 -17.39
CA THR A 278 31.15 -7.46 -16.01
C THR A 278 30.99 -6.06 -15.41
N CYS A 279 30.49 -5.98 -14.18
CA CYS A 279 30.57 -4.79 -13.34
C CYS A 279 31.22 -5.18 -12.02
N GLN A 280 32.14 -4.36 -11.54
CA GLN A 280 32.85 -4.59 -10.28
C GLN A 280 32.87 -3.31 -9.46
N GLU A 281 32.67 -3.44 -8.15
CA GLU A 281 32.84 -2.33 -7.20
C GLU A 281 34.28 -1.80 -7.25
N LEU A 282 34.44 -0.48 -7.23
CA LEU A 282 35.78 0.12 -7.20
C LEU A 282 36.56 -0.37 -5.95
N PRO A 283 37.87 -0.62 -6.06
CA PRO A 283 38.67 -1.24 -4.99
C PRO A 283 38.58 -0.54 -3.62
N GLY A 284 38.50 0.79 -3.60
CA GLY A 284 38.38 1.62 -2.40
C GLY A 284 37.08 1.42 -1.62
N PHE A 285 36.06 0.79 -2.21
CA PHE A 285 34.87 0.36 -1.49
C PHE A 285 35.00 -1.05 -0.91
N GLN A 286 35.93 -1.88 -1.38
CA GLN A 286 36.03 -3.28 -0.98
C GLN A 286 36.54 -3.44 0.46
N LYS A 287 36.02 -4.45 1.17
CA LYS A 287 36.17 -4.63 2.63
C LYS A 287 37.60 -4.83 3.14
N ASP A 288 38.56 -5.15 2.28
CA ASP A 288 39.90 -5.57 2.68
C ASP A 288 40.87 -4.40 2.88
N THR A 289 40.45 -3.15 2.65
CA THR A 289 41.29 -1.95 2.77
C THR A 289 41.26 -1.28 4.15
N GLY A 290 40.45 -1.78 5.10
CA GLY A 290 40.33 -1.21 6.45
C GLY A 290 39.49 0.08 6.54
N ILE A 291 39.10 0.68 5.41
CA ILE A 291 38.21 1.85 5.34
C ILE A 291 36.98 1.45 4.51
N ASN A 292 35.96 0.88 5.17
CA ASN A 292 34.71 0.53 4.52
C ASN A 292 33.74 1.71 4.56
N TRP A 293 33.93 2.68 3.66
CA TRP A 293 33.01 3.80 3.51
C TRP A 293 31.99 3.52 2.39
N GLU A 294 30.79 4.06 2.52
CA GLU A 294 29.70 3.92 1.54
C GLU A 294 28.82 5.18 1.56
N PHE A 295 28.21 5.49 0.42
CA PHE A 295 27.16 6.50 0.32
C PHE A 295 25.88 6.01 1.02
N ARG A 296 25.27 6.88 1.85
CA ARG A 296 24.12 6.50 2.70
C ARG A 296 22.79 6.50 1.97
N SER A 297 22.67 7.17 0.84
CA SER A 297 21.41 7.31 0.10
C SER A 297 21.73 7.61 -1.37
N THR A 298 20.92 8.45 -2.01
CA THR A 298 21.16 8.98 -3.35
C THR A 298 22.50 9.68 -3.33
N PHE A 299 23.28 9.41 -4.36
CA PHE A 299 24.45 10.21 -4.68
C PHE A 299 24.51 10.38 -6.19
N LYS A 300 25.18 11.44 -6.60
CA LYS A 300 25.54 11.73 -7.98
C LYS A 300 27.04 11.85 -8.06
N PHE A 301 27.61 11.51 -9.20
CA PHE A 301 29.05 11.63 -9.39
C PHE A 301 29.39 11.94 -10.84
N VAL A 302 30.57 12.51 -11.03
CA VAL A 302 31.18 12.82 -12.32
C VAL A 302 32.61 12.35 -12.33
N VAL A 303 33.07 11.89 -13.50
CA VAL A 303 34.41 11.35 -13.70
C VAL A 303 35.22 12.37 -14.49
N ASP A 304 36.27 12.89 -13.89
CA ASP A 304 37.26 13.71 -14.57
C ASP A 304 38.36 12.80 -15.14
N HIS A 305 38.22 12.44 -16.41
CA HIS A 305 39.21 11.59 -17.09
C HIS A 305 40.56 12.28 -17.31
N GLU A 306 40.62 13.62 -17.34
CA GLU A 306 41.89 14.33 -17.49
C GLU A 306 42.69 14.31 -16.20
N LYS A 307 42.01 14.52 -15.06
CA LYS A 307 42.64 14.51 -13.72
C LYS A 307 42.72 13.12 -13.09
N GLN A 308 42.03 12.13 -13.65
CA GLN A 308 41.89 10.79 -13.08
C GLN A 308 41.27 10.83 -11.67
N LEU A 309 40.17 11.58 -11.54
CA LEU A 309 39.46 11.78 -10.28
C LEU A 309 37.97 11.59 -10.47
N ILE A 310 37.27 11.23 -9.38
CA ILE A 310 35.82 11.15 -9.33
C ILE A 310 35.34 12.14 -8.29
N TYR A 311 34.38 13.00 -8.65
CA TYR A 311 33.74 13.92 -7.70
C TYR A 311 32.30 13.47 -7.47
N ALA A 312 31.86 13.41 -6.22
CA ALA A 312 30.56 12.90 -5.86
C ALA A 312 29.84 13.76 -4.81
N THR A 313 28.55 13.97 -5.01
CA THR A 313 27.68 14.59 -3.99
C THR A 313 26.99 13.51 -3.19
N ASP A 314 27.33 13.38 -1.91
CA ASP A 314 26.63 12.51 -0.95
C ASP A 314 25.41 13.28 -0.42
N THR A 315 24.26 13.11 -1.10
CA THR A 315 23.06 13.91 -0.84
C THR A 315 22.60 13.80 0.61
N ALA A 316 22.62 12.60 1.20
CA ALA A 316 22.16 12.38 2.58
C ALA A 316 23.17 12.83 3.65
N ARG A 317 24.47 12.90 3.31
CA ARG A 317 25.48 13.45 4.21
C ARG A 317 25.79 14.92 3.95
N HIS A 318 25.09 15.55 3.01
CA HIS A 318 25.18 16.99 2.77
C HIS A 318 26.61 17.45 2.47
N ARG A 319 27.33 16.69 1.64
CA ARG A 319 28.76 16.94 1.36
C ARG A 319 29.12 16.64 -0.09
N LEU A 320 30.20 17.27 -0.52
CA LEU A 320 30.92 16.97 -1.75
C LEU A 320 32.20 16.21 -1.39
N VAL A 321 32.51 15.15 -2.13
CA VAL A 321 33.64 14.26 -1.89
C VAL A 321 34.45 14.12 -3.20
N ALA A 322 35.77 14.23 -3.11
CA ALA A 322 36.68 13.91 -4.20
C ALA A 322 37.34 12.55 -3.93
N LEU A 323 37.41 11.71 -4.97
CA LEU A 323 37.90 10.34 -4.91
C LEU A 323 38.95 10.09 -5.97
N THR A 324 39.83 9.12 -5.71
CA THR A 324 40.66 8.50 -6.76
C THR A 324 39.79 7.68 -7.71
N MET A 325 40.30 7.31 -8.89
CA MET A 325 39.64 6.35 -9.79
C MET A 325 39.39 4.98 -9.15
N ASN A 326 40.09 4.66 -8.05
CA ASN A 326 39.86 3.45 -7.27
C ASN A 326 38.77 3.63 -6.20
N GLY A 327 38.19 4.82 -6.03
CA GLY A 327 37.14 5.08 -5.03
C GLY A 327 37.65 5.37 -3.61
N GLU A 328 38.93 5.73 -3.47
CA GLU A 328 39.50 6.16 -2.19
C GLU A 328 39.21 7.65 -1.97
N ILE A 329 38.83 8.04 -0.75
CA ILE A 329 38.58 9.45 -0.42
C ILE A 329 39.89 10.23 -0.40
N LEU A 330 39.95 11.30 -1.19
CA LEU A 330 41.03 12.30 -1.14
C LEU A 330 40.63 13.46 -0.25
N GLU A 331 39.47 14.06 -0.54
CA GLU A 331 38.98 15.27 0.11
C GLU A 331 37.47 15.24 0.30
N SER A 332 36.99 16.00 1.28
CA SER A 332 35.57 16.14 1.57
C SER A 332 35.27 17.52 2.14
N THR A 333 34.21 18.17 1.67
CA THR A 333 33.77 19.48 2.20
C THR A 333 33.24 19.42 3.63
N ARG A 334 33.20 18.23 4.22
CA ARG A 334 32.77 17.95 5.58
C ARG A 334 33.51 16.74 6.14
N GLY A 335 34.04 16.85 7.36
CA GLY A 335 34.74 15.76 8.06
C GLY A 335 33.82 14.58 8.46
N GLU A 336 34.41 13.49 8.95
CA GLU A 336 33.65 12.37 9.56
C GLU A 336 33.06 12.74 10.94
N GLU A 337 33.57 13.79 11.58
CA GLU A 337 33.09 14.26 12.89
C GLU A 337 31.87 15.19 12.79
N ILE A 338 30.99 15.06 13.77
CA ILE A 338 29.56 15.43 13.72
C ILE A 338 29.30 16.91 14.07
N LEU A 339 30.32 17.68 14.45
CA LEU A 339 30.12 19.05 14.90
C LEU A 339 30.46 20.03 13.76
N PRO A 340 29.51 20.86 13.30
CA PRO A 340 29.85 21.97 12.42
C PRO A 340 30.79 22.89 13.20
N THR A 341 32.07 22.93 12.80
CA THR A 341 32.92 24.07 13.15
C THR A 341 32.35 25.29 12.42
N GLU A 342 32.51 26.49 12.98
CA GLU A 342 31.93 27.74 12.45
C GLU A 342 32.41 28.10 11.02
N GLU A 343 33.29 27.29 10.42
CA GLU A 343 33.93 27.49 9.11
C GLU A 343 33.55 26.45 8.04
N GLU A 344 32.74 25.43 8.33
CA GLU A 344 32.33 24.43 7.32
C GLU A 344 31.25 24.97 6.36
N MET A 345 31.47 24.83 5.04
CA MET A 345 30.44 25.15 4.06
C MET A 345 29.34 24.08 4.06
N LEU A 346 28.19 24.42 4.62
CA LEU A 346 27.03 23.54 4.68
C LEU A 346 26.32 23.47 3.32
N LEU A 347 26.60 22.42 2.56
CA LEU A 347 25.72 21.99 1.47
C LEU A 347 24.40 21.46 2.04
N CYS A 348 23.34 21.49 1.24
CA CYS A 348 22.03 21.04 1.65
C CYS A 348 21.32 20.30 0.53
N TYR A 349 21.24 18.97 0.68
CA TYR A 349 20.72 18.07 -0.34
C TYR A 349 21.34 18.37 -1.72
N PRO A 350 22.67 18.25 -1.88
CA PRO A 350 23.29 18.43 -3.18
C PRO A 350 22.82 17.30 -4.12
N ASN A 351 22.00 17.64 -5.12
CA ASN A 351 21.31 16.65 -5.97
C ASN A 351 21.91 16.51 -7.37
N GLY A 352 22.76 17.45 -7.79
CA GLY A 352 23.35 17.46 -9.13
C GLY A 352 24.78 17.96 -9.08
N ILE A 353 25.63 17.37 -9.92
CA ILE A 353 27.05 17.69 -10.02
C ILE A 353 27.45 17.57 -11.50
N THR A 354 28.30 18.48 -11.97
CA THR A 354 28.91 18.41 -13.30
C THR A 354 30.29 19.06 -13.31
N ILE A 355 31.09 18.78 -14.33
CA ILE A 355 32.38 19.41 -14.60
C ILE A 355 32.20 20.32 -15.82
N ASP A 356 32.66 21.56 -15.70
CA ASP A 356 32.64 22.54 -16.77
C ASP A 356 33.77 22.29 -17.78
N ASN A 357 33.72 22.96 -18.93
CA ASN A 357 34.69 22.84 -20.02
C ASN A 357 36.11 23.30 -19.62
N ASN A 358 36.29 23.95 -18.47
CA ASN A 358 37.57 24.36 -17.90
C ASN A 358 38.03 23.44 -16.75
N GLY A 359 37.32 22.34 -16.50
CA GLY A 359 37.62 21.41 -15.41
C GLY A 359 37.16 21.90 -14.03
N LYS A 360 36.31 22.92 -13.94
CA LYS A 360 35.74 23.42 -12.69
C LYS A 360 34.49 22.63 -12.34
N LEU A 361 34.31 22.31 -11.07
CA LEU A 361 33.12 21.60 -10.63
C LEU A 361 31.96 22.58 -10.41
N ALA A 362 30.74 22.18 -10.76
CA ALA A 362 29.51 22.87 -10.38
C ALA A 362 28.53 21.91 -9.69
N VAL A 363 27.92 22.34 -8.59
CA VAL A 363 26.97 21.55 -7.78
C VAL A 363 25.67 22.31 -7.58
N ALA A 364 24.55 21.60 -7.73
CA ALA A 364 23.23 22.08 -7.34
C ALA A 364 23.00 21.85 -5.84
N ASP A 365 23.16 22.92 -5.06
CA ASP A 365 22.91 22.96 -3.62
C ASP A 365 21.41 23.23 -3.37
N SER A 366 20.59 22.21 -3.67
CA SER A 366 19.16 22.34 -3.94
C SER A 366 18.37 23.02 -2.84
N ASN A 367 18.58 22.61 -1.58
CA ASN A 367 17.84 23.16 -0.47
C ASN A 367 18.41 24.50 0.01
N ASN A 368 19.61 24.89 -0.41
CA ASN A 368 20.09 26.25 -0.22
C ASN A 368 19.73 27.17 -1.40
N PHE A 369 18.96 26.67 -2.38
CA PHE A 369 18.45 27.42 -3.53
C PHE A 369 19.55 28.12 -4.35
N ARG A 370 20.72 27.50 -4.43
CA ARG A 370 21.88 28.05 -5.13
C ARG A 370 22.61 26.97 -5.90
N LEU A 371 23.43 27.42 -6.85
CA LEU A 371 24.50 26.66 -7.45
C LEU A 371 25.80 27.13 -6.84
N ILE A 372 26.76 26.24 -6.68
CA ILE A 372 28.09 26.57 -6.19
C ILE A 372 29.09 25.92 -7.13
N THR A 373 30.21 26.59 -7.35
CA THR A 373 31.29 26.06 -8.17
C THR A 373 32.59 26.00 -7.38
N TRP A 374 33.44 25.01 -7.67
CA TRP A 374 34.74 24.81 -7.04
C TRP A 374 35.84 24.62 -8.07
N LEU A 375 37.00 25.19 -7.77
CA LEU A 375 38.23 24.87 -8.47
C LEU A 375 38.65 23.44 -8.12
N THR A 376 39.23 22.76 -9.10
CA THR A 376 39.78 21.43 -8.92
C THR A 376 41.16 21.36 -9.56
N ASN A 377 42.00 20.47 -9.04
CA ASN A 377 43.35 20.24 -9.53
C ASN A 377 43.65 18.73 -9.49
N SER A 378 44.84 18.33 -9.95
CA SER A 378 45.24 16.92 -9.99
C SER A 378 45.33 16.26 -8.61
N GLU A 379 45.37 17.03 -7.53
CA GLU A 379 45.43 16.53 -6.15
C GLU A 379 44.04 16.40 -5.51
N GLY A 380 43.01 17.02 -6.08
CA GLY A 380 41.65 16.89 -5.57
C GLY A 380 40.78 18.14 -5.78
N LEU A 381 40.12 18.53 -4.69
CA LEU A 381 39.13 19.61 -4.61
C LEU A 381 39.65 20.73 -3.72
N GLU A 382 39.60 21.98 -4.19
CA GLU A 382 39.76 23.12 -3.28
C GLU A 382 38.50 23.27 -2.44
N ILE A 383 38.57 23.13 -1.11
CA ILE A 383 37.37 23.08 -0.24
C ILE A 383 36.57 24.40 -0.29
N THR A 384 37.26 25.53 -0.47
CA THR A 384 36.64 26.85 -0.57
C THR A 384 35.93 27.01 -1.92
N PRO A 385 34.65 27.42 -1.93
CA PRO A 385 33.93 27.71 -3.16
C PRO A 385 34.55 28.86 -3.94
N ASP A 386 34.58 28.72 -5.26
CA ASP A 386 35.00 29.79 -6.15
C ASP A 386 33.88 30.82 -6.40
N GLN A 387 32.66 30.33 -6.66
CA GLN A 387 31.51 31.18 -6.98
C GLN A 387 30.21 30.57 -6.46
N GLN A 388 29.27 31.43 -6.08
CA GLN A 388 27.89 31.07 -5.75
C GLN A 388 26.91 31.81 -6.66
N ILE A 389 25.88 31.10 -7.10
CA ILE A 389 24.87 31.61 -8.02
C ILE A 389 23.48 31.32 -7.44
N ASP A 390 22.73 32.38 -7.13
CA ASP A 390 21.38 32.23 -6.59
C ASP A 390 20.37 31.84 -7.66
N THR A 391 19.57 30.82 -7.35
CA THR A 391 18.42 30.39 -8.18
C THR A 391 17.09 30.93 -7.68
N VAL A 392 17.16 31.88 -6.74
CA VAL A 392 16.04 32.62 -6.15
C VAL A 392 16.36 34.12 -6.11
N ARG A 393 15.32 34.94 -6.00
CA ARG A 393 15.50 36.39 -5.80
C ARG A 393 15.94 36.68 -4.36
N PRO A 394 16.78 37.71 -4.15
CA PRO A 394 17.18 38.13 -2.81
C PRO A 394 15.99 38.72 -2.02
N PRO A 395 16.00 38.62 -0.68
CA PRO A 395 16.98 37.88 0.12
C PRO A 395 16.79 36.36 0.00
N ARG A 396 17.89 35.61 -0.01
CA ARG A 396 17.86 34.14 0.05
C ARG A 396 17.25 33.73 1.40
N PRO A 397 16.34 32.73 1.44
CA PRO A 397 15.83 32.20 2.70
C PRO A 397 16.96 31.58 3.54
N ILE A 398 16.75 31.51 4.85
CA ILE A 398 17.66 30.83 5.78
C ILE A 398 17.26 29.35 5.83
N THR A 399 18.27 28.49 5.84
CA THR A 399 18.13 27.06 5.57
C THR A 399 18.87 26.27 6.63
N GLU A 400 18.15 25.50 7.44
CA GLU A 400 18.76 24.66 8.48
C GLU A 400 18.81 23.20 8.04
N CYS A 401 20.02 22.69 7.81
CA CYS A 401 20.26 21.36 7.26
C CYS A 401 20.92 20.46 8.28
N LEU A 402 20.13 19.64 8.96
CA LEU A 402 20.65 18.63 9.87
C LEU A 402 21.00 17.35 9.10
N PRO A 403 22.21 16.79 9.27
CA PRO A 403 22.62 15.58 8.56
C PRO A 403 21.86 14.37 9.07
N ASP A 404 21.56 13.40 8.19
CA ASP A 404 21.03 12.11 8.64
C ASP A 404 22.15 11.27 9.26
N HIS A 405 22.23 11.28 10.59
CA HIS A 405 23.22 10.50 11.36
C HIS A 405 22.84 9.01 11.51
N THR A 406 21.66 8.58 11.08
CA THR A 406 21.22 7.19 11.27
C THR A 406 22.01 6.20 10.39
N THR A 407 22.40 5.06 10.96
CA THR A 407 23.08 3.99 10.23
C THR A 407 22.07 3.23 9.36
N ARG A 408 22.44 2.86 8.12
CA ARG A 408 21.58 2.05 7.25
C ARG A 408 21.19 0.74 7.97
N PRO A 409 19.89 0.44 8.18
CA PRO A 409 19.50 -0.82 8.78
C PRO A 409 19.91 -1.97 7.87
N LYS A 410 20.57 -3.02 8.38
CA LYS A 410 20.98 -4.17 7.54
C LYS A 410 19.82 -5.07 7.10
N ASN A 411 18.64 -4.93 7.70
CA ASN A 411 17.49 -5.80 7.45
C ASN A 411 16.51 -5.16 6.46
N TRP A 412 16.27 -5.83 5.33
CA TRP A 412 15.36 -5.40 4.26
C TRP A 412 13.92 -5.14 4.74
N ILE A 413 13.45 -5.86 5.76
CA ILE A 413 12.13 -5.64 6.37
C ILE A 413 12.14 -4.31 7.10
N ILE A 414 13.10 -4.08 7.98
CA ILE A 414 13.22 -2.81 8.73
C ILE A 414 13.34 -1.62 7.78
N ARG A 415 14.10 -1.76 6.68
CA ARG A 415 14.18 -0.72 5.63
C ARG A 415 12.83 -0.39 5.01
N SER A 416 12.02 -1.40 4.70
CA SER A 416 10.70 -1.22 4.10
C SER A 416 9.71 -0.55 5.07
N TRP A 417 9.81 -0.84 6.36
CA TRP A 417 8.98 -0.23 7.41
C TRP A 417 9.46 1.18 7.79
N GLU A 418 10.77 1.43 7.86
CA GLU A 418 11.33 2.78 8.05
C GLU A 418 10.98 3.71 6.90
N LYS A 419 10.93 3.22 5.65
CA LYS A 419 10.46 4.01 4.50
C LYS A 419 9.02 4.53 4.67
N LEU A 420 8.22 3.85 5.50
CA LEU A 420 6.83 4.18 5.79
C LEU A 420 6.66 5.04 7.06
N LEU A 421 7.68 5.09 7.92
CA LEU A 421 7.68 5.75 9.24
C LEU A 421 8.69 6.91 9.34
N ARG A 422 9.61 7.07 8.38
CA ARG A 422 10.54 8.21 8.32
C ARG A 422 9.73 9.47 8.07
N ASP A 423 9.64 10.29 9.11
CA ASP A 423 9.26 11.68 8.96
C ASP A 423 10.21 12.32 7.94
N HIS A 424 9.64 12.89 6.88
CA HIS A 424 10.42 13.45 5.79
C HIS A 424 11.28 14.59 6.34
N THR A 425 12.61 14.39 6.32
CA THR A 425 13.65 15.42 6.30
C THR A 425 13.50 16.53 7.35
N ASN A 426 14.31 16.48 8.42
CA ASN A 426 14.50 17.62 9.33
C ASN A 426 15.25 18.74 8.58
N TYR A 427 14.55 19.47 7.73
CA TYR A 427 15.06 20.63 7.03
C TYR A 427 14.02 21.76 7.12
N TYR A 428 14.45 22.87 7.70
CA TYR A 428 13.60 24.03 7.96
C TYR A 428 14.01 25.20 7.05
N ILE A 429 13.01 25.86 6.48
CA ILE A 429 13.18 27.05 5.63
C ILE A 429 12.54 28.22 6.35
N GLU A 430 13.35 29.21 6.71
CA GLU A 430 12.85 30.48 7.23
C GLU A 430 12.86 31.55 6.12
N GLY A 431 11.72 32.22 5.96
CA GLY A 431 11.55 33.30 4.98
C GLY A 431 10.89 32.87 3.67
N ARG A 432 10.59 33.86 2.83
CA ARG A 432 9.85 33.64 1.57
C ARG A 432 10.82 33.24 0.46
N ARG A 433 10.58 32.05 -0.12
CA ARG A 433 11.23 31.63 -1.36
C ARG A 433 10.58 32.32 -2.55
N ILE A 434 11.37 33.10 -3.28
CA ILE A 434 10.89 33.82 -4.44
C ILE A 434 11.68 33.34 -5.65
N ALA A 435 11.00 32.69 -6.59
CA ALA A 435 11.61 32.24 -7.84
C ALA A 435 12.23 33.40 -8.62
N LEU A 436 13.29 33.10 -9.39
CA LEU A 436 13.84 34.02 -10.38
C LEU A 436 12.73 34.52 -11.31
N THR A 437 12.86 35.74 -11.82
CA THR A 437 11.86 36.36 -12.70
C THR A 437 11.56 35.51 -13.95
N VAL A 438 12.54 34.72 -14.40
CA VAL A 438 12.42 33.83 -15.56
C VAL A 438 11.73 32.50 -15.24
N ALA A 439 11.67 32.11 -13.97
CA ALA A 439 11.10 30.86 -13.52
C ALA A 439 9.65 31.06 -13.07
N ASP A 440 8.83 30.02 -13.21
CA ASP A 440 7.45 30.06 -12.74
C ASP A 440 7.41 30.09 -11.20
N SER A 441 6.33 30.63 -10.64
CA SER A 441 6.14 30.73 -9.19
C SER A 441 6.32 29.37 -8.50
N GLY A 442 7.19 29.34 -7.48
CA GLY A 442 7.45 28.14 -6.67
C GLY A 442 8.56 27.23 -7.20
N LYS A 443 9.07 27.44 -8.42
CA LYS A 443 10.20 26.69 -8.97
C LYS A 443 11.50 27.33 -8.52
N THR A 444 12.05 26.82 -7.43
CA THR A 444 13.19 27.41 -6.71
C THR A 444 14.33 26.45 -6.43
N PHE A 445 14.13 25.14 -6.62
CA PHE A 445 15.12 24.12 -6.24
C PHE A 445 15.92 23.69 -7.46
N PRO A 446 17.21 24.05 -7.57
CA PRO A 446 18.06 23.52 -8.65
C PRO A 446 18.32 22.04 -8.39
N ILE A 447 18.11 21.18 -9.39
CA ILE A 447 18.23 19.73 -9.25
C ILE A 447 19.38 19.19 -10.09
N PHE A 448 19.35 19.45 -11.39
CA PHE A 448 20.37 19.01 -12.34
C PHE A 448 20.96 20.22 -13.05
N LEU A 449 22.23 20.12 -13.37
CA LEU A 449 22.96 21.13 -14.12
C LEU A 449 23.98 20.46 -15.03
N GLU A 450 24.14 20.99 -16.23
CA GLU A 450 25.14 20.56 -17.21
C GLU A 450 25.64 21.77 -18.00
N GLN A 451 26.86 21.71 -18.51
CA GLN A 451 27.39 22.73 -19.42
C GLN A 451 27.50 22.17 -20.85
N ASP A 452 27.00 22.91 -21.84
CA ASP A 452 27.14 22.50 -23.23
C ASP A 452 28.53 22.81 -23.80
N ASN A 453 28.79 22.28 -24.99
CA ASN A 453 30.03 22.50 -25.74
C ASN A 453 30.28 23.98 -26.13
N GLN A 454 29.26 24.84 -26.06
CA GLN A 454 29.37 26.29 -26.28
C GLN A 454 29.60 27.06 -24.96
N GLY A 455 29.65 26.36 -23.83
CA GLY A 455 29.85 26.91 -22.50
C GLY A 455 28.59 27.42 -21.81
N PHE A 456 27.40 27.30 -22.42
CA PHE A 456 26.16 27.69 -21.74
C PHE A 456 25.78 26.66 -20.69
N TRP A 457 25.22 27.16 -19.59
CA TRP A 457 24.78 26.34 -18.48
C TRP A 457 23.30 26.04 -18.57
N TRP A 458 22.95 24.77 -18.45
CA TRP A 458 21.58 24.29 -18.45
C TRP A 458 21.24 23.82 -17.06
N VAL A 459 20.20 24.42 -16.46
CA VAL A 459 19.83 24.17 -15.06
C VAL A 459 18.37 23.81 -14.99
N LEU A 460 18.08 22.64 -14.43
CA LEU A 460 16.74 22.20 -14.15
C LEU A 460 16.32 22.64 -12.75
N VAL A 461 15.30 23.49 -12.68
CA VAL A 461 14.77 24.02 -11.41
C VAL A 461 13.37 23.49 -11.17
N SER A 462 13.14 22.90 -10.00
CA SER A 462 11.88 22.25 -9.61
C SER A 462 11.12 23.03 -8.53
N GLU A 463 9.86 22.66 -8.36
CA GLU A 463 9.07 22.94 -7.15
C GLU A 463 9.36 21.94 -6.02
N SER A 464 8.88 22.22 -4.80
CA SER A 464 9.17 21.40 -3.61
C SER A 464 8.68 19.95 -3.67
N SER A 465 7.68 19.65 -4.50
CA SER A 465 7.18 18.28 -4.72
C SER A 465 7.96 17.51 -5.77
N PHE A 466 8.95 18.13 -6.44
CA PHE A 466 9.70 17.53 -7.55
C PHE A 466 8.79 17.00 -8.66
N SER A 467 7.64 17.64 -8.86
CA SER A 467 6.64 17.23 -9.86
C SER A 467 6.53 18.20 -11.01
N ARG A 468 7.21 19.35 -11.00
CA ARG A 468 7.18 20.30 -12.11
C ARG A 468 8.47 21.05 -12.18
N TYR A 469 8.91 21.30 -13.41
CA TYR A 469 10.25 21.80 -13.69
C TYR A 469 10.23 23.01 -14.63
N ASN A 470 11.30 23.80 -14.56
CA ASN A 470 11.70 24.74 -15.60
C ASN A 470 13.14 24.44 -15.97
N LEU A 471 13.40 24.36 -17.27
CA LEU A 471 14.76 24.38 -17.79
C LEU A 471 15.17 25.83 -18.01
N ILE A 472 16.24 26.24 -17.36
CA ILE A 472 16.80 27.58 -17.44
C ILE A 472 18.18 27.46 -18.06
N ARG A 473 18.43 28.20 -19.12
CA ARG A 473 19.74 28.34 -19.75
C ARG A 473 20.39 29.65 -19.30
N PHE A 474 21.65 29.59 -18.87
CA PHE A 474 22.48 30.75 -18.54
C PHE A 474 23.65 30.86 -19.52
N ASP A 475 24.12 32.08 -19.74
CA ASP A 475 25.38 32.33 -20.45
C ASP A 475 26.57 31.73 -19.67
N PRO A 476 27.75 31.53 -20.29
CA PRO A 476 28.93 30.94 -19.63
C PRO A 476 29.36 31.60 -18.32
N ASN A 477 29.05 32.89 -18.16
CA ASN A 477 29.31 33.69 -16.94
C ASN A 477 28.15 33.67 -15.94
N TRP A 478 27.30 32.64 -15.95
CA TRP A 478 26.13 32.50 -15.07
C TRP A 478 25.16 33.69 -15.10
N SER A 479 25.09 34.35 -16.25
CA SER A 479 24.35 35.59 -16.45
C SER A 479 23.20 35.39 -17.42
N ARG A 480 22.27 36.36 -17.48
CA ARG A 480 21.15 36.41 -18.44
C ARG A 480 20.36 35.10 -18.52
N PRO A 481 19.74 34.66 -17.42
CA PRO A 481 18.94 33.44 -17.44
C PRO A 481 17.82 33.56 -18.47
N ARG A 482 17.60 32.47 -19.21
CA ARG A 482 16.52 32.35 -20.19
C ARG A 482 15.77 31.05 -19.93
N LYS A 483 14.46 31.15 -19.71
CA LYS A 483 13.60 29.97 -19.66
C LYS A 483 13.53 29.35 -21.04
N VAL A 484 13.84 28.05 -21.12
CA VAL A 484 13.66 27.24 -22.32
C VAL A 484 12.29 26.60 -22.24
N TRP A 485 11.55 26.65 -23.34
CA TRP A 485 10.21 26.08 -23.38
C TRP A 485 10.31 24.56 -23.30
N LEU A 486 9.55 24.00 -22.37
CA LEU A 486 9.30 22.57 -22.27
C LEU A 486 7.78 22.38 -22.36
N PRO A 487 7.30 21.28 -22.97
CA PRO A 487 5.92 20.87 -22.78
C PRO A 487 5.60 20.75 -21.27
N GLU A 488 4.34 20.93 -20.88
CA GLU A 488 3.95 20.80 -19.48
C GLU A 488 4.14 19.34 -19.02
N THR A 489 5.25 19.07 -18.33
CA THR A 489 5.58 17.74 -17.78
C THR A 489 5.39 17.73 -16.29
N THR A 490 5.12 16.53 -15.78
CA THR A 490 5.04 16.31 -14.35
C THR A 490 6.23 15.55 -13.74
N ASP A 491 7.19 15.08 -14.54
CA ASP A 491 8.33 14.32 -14.02
C ASP A 491 9.52 14.31 -14.98
N ILE A 492 10.70 14.73 -14.52
CA ILE A 492 11.98 14.62 -15.23
C ILE A 492 12.96 13.94 -14.28
N SER A 493 13.48 12.78 -14.67
CA SER A 493 14.32 11.96 -13.80
C SER A 493 15.81 12.27 -13.91
N ASN A 494 16.30 12.65 -15.10
CA ASN A 494 17.69 13.06 -15.29
C ASN A 494 17.86 13.93 -16.55
N MET A 495 19.02 14.56 -16.66
CA MET A 495 19.44 15.40 -17.78
C MET A 495 20.88 15.07 -18.16
N THR A 496 21.22 15.12 -19.44
CA THR A 496 22.61 15.09 -19.92
C THR A 496 22.73 15.89 -21.21
N ILE A 497 23.96 16.16 -21.64
CA ILE A 497 24.24 16.82 -22.92
C ILE A 497 24.96 15.82 -23.82
N ALA A 498 24.38 15.58 -24.99
CA ALA A 498 24.95 14.72 -26.01
C ALA A 498 25.23 15.55 -27.25
N GLU A 499 26.51 15.71 -27.62
CA GLU A 499 26.95 16.54 -28.74
C GLU A 499 26.36 17.97 -28.72
N ASN A 500 25.27 18.22 -29.47
CA ASN A 500 24.65 19.53 -29.65
C ASN A 500 23.17 19.56 -29.21
N GLN A 501 22.80 18.69 -28.28
CA GLN A 501 21.44 18.59 -27.74
C GLN A 501 21.45 18.27 -26.25
N VAL A 502 20.49 18.86 -25.54
CA VAL A 502 20.18 18.51 -24.15
C VAL A 502 19.15 17.40 -24.17
N LEU A 503 19.46 16.29 -23.51
CA LEU A 503 18.59 15.14 -23.39
C LEU A 503 17.98 15.08 -21.99
N LEU A 504 16.67 14.89 -21.92
CA LEU A 504 15.90 14.80 -20.69
C LEU A 504 15.12 13.49 -20.67
N THR A 505 15.27 12.69 -19.63
CA THR A 505 14.45 11.49 -19.45
C THR A 505 13.12 11.86 -18.82
N VAL A 506 12.02 11.41 -19.46
CA VAL A 506 10.64 11.71 -19.04
C VAL A 506 9.90 10.41 -18.70
N PRO A 507 9.98 9.95 -17.44
CA PRO A 507 9.40 8.69 -16.95
C PRO A 507 7.91 8.50 -17.27
N GLU A 508 7.14 9.59 -17.17
CA GLU A 508 5.68 9.58 -17.35
C GLU A 508 5.28 9.11 -18.75
N TYR A 509 6.01 9.58 -19.77
CA TYR A 509 5.74 9.23 -21.16
C TYR A 509 6.54 8.01 -21.63
N GLY A 510 7.67 7.70 -20.97
CA GLY A 510 8.61 6.70 -21.45
C GLY A 510 9.41 7.22 -22.64
N GLU A 511 9.72 8.51 -22.63
CA GLU A 511 10.36 9.23 -23.73
C GLU A 511 11.66 9.88 -23.26
N ILE A 512 12.55 10.12 -24.21
CA ILE A 512 13.70 11.00 -24.03
C ILE A 512 13.41 12.23 -24.87
N TRP A 513 13.41 13.39 -24.24
CA TRP A 513 13.20 14.66 -24.93
C TRP A 513 14.53 15.27 -25.27
N ALA A 514 14.67 15.70 -26.52
CA ALA A 514 15.86 16.38 -27.02
C ALA A 514 15.54 17.85 -27.28
N ILE A 515 16.47 18.71 -26.86
CA ILE A 515 16.43 20.14 -27.12
C ILE A 515 17.74 20.51 -27.80
N ALA A 516 17.66 20.94 -29.05
CA ALA A 516 18.84 21.37 -29.78
C ALA A 516 19.43 22.63 -29.15
N VAL A 517 20.75 22.63 -28.94
CA VAL A 517 21.47 23.72 -28.25
C VAL A 517 21.42 25.02 -29.04
N ASP A 518 21.50 24.95 -30.37
CA ASP A 518 21.60 26.12 -31.25
C ASP A 518 20.30 26.93 -31.35
N ASN A 519 19.19 26.25 -31.64
CA ASN A 519 17.91 26.89 -31.96
C ASN A 519 16.83 26.66 -30.89
N LEU A 520 17.13 25.90 -29.83
CA LEU A 520 16.20 25.52 -28.76
C LEU A 520 14.96 24.75 -29.25
N SER A 521 15.06 24.07 -30.40
CA SER A 521 13.95 23.27 -30.94
C SER A 521 13.77 21.98 -30.16
N PHE A 522 12.52 21.63 -29.88
CA PHE A 522 12.12 20.41 -29.20
C PHE A 522 11.92 19.23 -30.16
N SER A 523 12.39 18.05 -29.78
CA SER A 523 12.12 16.78 -30.47
C SER A 523 12.09 15.60 -29.49
N ILE A 524 11.64 14.43 -29.94
CA ILE A 524 11.68 13.18 -29.18
C ILE A 524 12.83 12.33 -29.69
N PHE A 525 13.79 12.06 -28.81
CA PHE A 525 15.00 11.27 -29.06
C PHE A 525 14.71 9.77 -29.06
N GLY A 526 15.43 9.02 -29.88
CA GLY A 526 15.26 7.58 -30.06
C GLY A 526 14.66 7.21 -31.42
N ASP A 527 15.13 6.10 -31.99
CA ASP A 527 14.58 5.50 -33.20
C ASP A 527 13.21 4.82 -32.96
N ASP A 528 12.59 4.37 -34.04
CA ASP A 528 11.28 3.70 -33.98
C ASP A 528 11.37 2.39 -33.17
N THR A 529 12.51 1.70 -33.20
CA THR A 529 12.76 0.48 -32.42
C THR A 529 12.70 0.75 -30.92
N PHE A 530 13.42 1.77 -30.46
CA PHE A 530 13.43 2.19 -29.07
C PHE A 530 12.06 2.69 -28.61
N LYS A 531 11.40 3.51 -29.43
CA LYS A 531 10.04 4.01 -29.15
C LYS A 531 9.03 2.88 -29.03
N GLN A 532 9.09 1.89 -29.92
CA GLN A 532 8.25 0.70 -29.84
C GLN A 532 8.50 -0.08 -28.54
N LEU A 533 9.77 -0.27 -28.17
CA LEU A 533 10.14 -0.96 -26.93
C LEU A 533 9.57 -0.25 -25.69
N MET A 534 9.69 1.08 -25.62
CA MET A 534 9.11 1.87 -24.53
C MET A 534 7.58 1.78 -24.49
N SER A 535 6.93 1.79 -25.65
CA SER A 535 5.48 1.61 -25.76
C SER A 535 5.03 0.23 -25.28
N GLU A 536 5.75 -0.84 -25.62
CA GLU A 536 5.47 -2.21 -25.16
C GLU A 536 5.59 -2.33 -23.64
N ILE A 537 6.63 -1.71 -23.05
CA ILE A 537 6.84 -1.64 -21.60
C ILE A 537 5.66 -0.91 -20.93
N LYS A 538 5.27 0.25 -21.45
CA LYS A 538 4.12 1.03 -20.95
C LYS A 538 2.82 0.23 -21.03
N GLN A 539 2.57 -0.46 -22.14
CA GLN A 539 1.39 -1.27 -22.33
C GLN A 539 1.37 -2.49 -21.38
N SER A 540 2.53 -3.10 -21.14
CA SER A 540 2.68 -4.19 -20.16
C SER A 540 2.32 -3.72 -18.75
N LYS A 541 2.81 -2.56 -18.31
CA LYS A 541 2.45 -1.95 -17.02
C LYS A 541 0.95 -1.67 -16.92
N GLN A 542 0.34 -1.08 -17.95
CA GLN A 542 -1.11 -0.82 -17.98
C GLN A 542 -1.93 -2.12 -17.91
N ASN A 543 -1.49 -3.18 -18.59
CA ASN A 543 -2.13 -4.48 -18.53
C ASN A 543 -2.04 -5.09 -17.12
N LEU A 544 -0.88 -5.00 -16.46
CA LEU A 544 -0.70 -5.45 -15.07
C LEU A 544 -1.60 -4.68 -14.11
N LEU A 545 -1.69 -3.35 -14.24
CA LEU A 545 -2.62 -2.52 -13.44
C LEU A 545 -4.08 -2.92 -13.68
N ARG A 546 -4.46 -3.19 -14.93
CA ARG A 546 -5.81 -3.68 -15.24
C ARG A 546 -6.09 -5.03 -14.55
N VAL A 547 -5.14 -5.97 -14.61
CA VAL A 547 -5.26 -7.26 -13.93
C VAL A 547 -5.38 -7.06 -12.42
N TYR A 548 -4.57 -6.18 -11.84
CA TYR A 548 -4.61 -5.81 -10.42
C TYR A 548 -5.99 -5.31 -10.00
N TYR A 549 -6.56 -4.32 -10.70
CA TYR A 549 -7.86 -3.78 -10.35
C TYR A 549 -8.98 -4.82 -10.51
N GLN A 550 -8.92 -5.64 -11.57
CA GLN A 550 -9.89 -6.71 -11.79
C GLN A 550 -9.82 -7.79 -10.69
N SER A 551 -8.62 -8.22 -10.31
CA SER A 551 -8.44 -9.22 -9.26
C SER A 551 -8.81 -8.68 -7.88
N LEU A 552 -8.52 -7.41 -7.60
CA LEU A 552 -8.92 -6.73 -6.37
C LEU A 552 -10.45 -6.65 -6.27
N MET A 553 -11.11 -6.22 -7.34
CA MET A 553 -12.57 -6.15 -7.41
C MET A 553 -13.21 -7.53 -7.20
N LEU A 554 -12.70 -8.57 -7.86
CA LEU A 554 -13.18 -9.95 -7.68
C LEU A 554 -13.00 -10.45 -6.23
N THR A 555 -11.89 -10.11 -5.59
CA THR A 555 -11.62 -10.45 -4.19
C THR A 555 -12.61 -9.76 -3.25
N ILE A 556 -12.85 -8.46 -3.44
CA ILE A 556 -13.81 -7.67 -2.64
C ILE A 556 -15.23 -8.22 -2.80
N ILE A 557 -15.65 -8.49 -4.03
CA ILE A 557 -16.98 -9.04 -4.34
C ILE A 557 -17.16 -10.43 -3.72
N SER A 558 -16.14 -11.29 -3.81
CA SER A 558 -16.19 -12.64 -3.22
C SER A 558 -16.30 -12.58 -1.70
N CYS A 559 -15.52 -11.69 -1.06
CA CYS A 559 -15.60 -11.44 0.38
C CYS A 559 -16.99 -10.94 0.80
N ALA A 560 -17.55 -9.98 0.06
CA ALA A 560 -18.89 -9.47 0.31
C ALA A 560 -19.97 -10.56 0.15
N MET A 561 -19.87 -11.42 -0.87
CA MET A 561 -20.81 -12.53 -1.07
C MET A 561 -20.73 -13.56 0.06
N VAL A 562 -19.51 -13.96 0.47
CA VAL A 562 -19.34 -14.89 1.61
C VAL A 562 -19.90 -14.28 2.88
N LEU A 563 -19.69 -12.98 3.13
CA LEU A 563 -20.25 -12.28 4.27
C LEU A 563 -21.78 -12.25 4.22
N VAL A 564 -22.37 -11.94 3.07
CA VAL A 564 -23.84 -11.94 2.89
C VAL A 564 -24.42 -13.33 3.11
N ILE A 565 -23.80 -14.38 2.57
CA ILE A 565 -24.25 -15.78 2.77
C ILE A 565 -24.14 -16.16 4.25
N TYR A 566 -23.05 -15.79 4.92
CA TYR A 566 -22.87 -16.04 6.34
C TYR A 566 -23.92 -15.31 7.18
N LEU A 567 -24.17 -14.03 6.91
CA LEU A 567 -25.21 -13.24 7.57
C LEU A 567 -26.60 -13.81 7.29
N TRP A 568 -26.86 -14.27 6.07
CA TRP A 568 -28.12 -14.90 5.68
C TRP A 568 -28.33 -16.25 6.37
N GLU A 569 -27.31 -17.13 6.41
CA GLU A 569 -27.37 -18.37 7.18
C GLU A 569 -27.61 -18.09 8.67
N SER A 570 -26.89 -17.13 9.25
CA SER A 570 -27.08 -16.73 10.65
C SER A 570 -28.50 -16.18 10.87
N HIS A 571 -29.05 -15.41 9.91
CA HIS A 571 -30.42 -14.93 9.96
C HIS A 571 -31.45 -16.08 9.86
N GLN A 572 -31.28 -17.01 8.91
CA GLN A 572 -32.17 -18.17 8.75
C GLN A 572 -32.15 -19.07 9.98
N LYS A 573 -30.96 -19.34 10.52
CA LYS A 573 -30.79 -20.05 11.80
C LYS A 573 -31.49 -19.30 12.93
N ALA A 574 -31.36 -17.98 13.00
CA ALA A 574 -32.04 -17.15 14.01
C ALA A 574 -33.58 -17.16 13.88
N MET A 575 -34.14 -17.05 12.66
CA MET A 575 -35.59 -17.08 12.42
C MET A 575 -36.21 -18.42 12.80
N LYS A 576 -35.54 -19.53 12.47
CA LYS A 576 -35.94 -20.89 12.88
C LYS A 576 -35.85 -21.09 14.39
N LEU A 577 -34.79 -20.58 15.04
CA LEU A 577 -34.61 -20.62 16.50
C LEU A 577 -35.70 -19.87 17.27
N LEU A 578 -36.17 -18.74 16.74
CA LEU A 578 -37.22 -17.92 17.34
C LEU A 578 -38.64 -18.50 17.14
N GLY A 579 -38.78 -19.61 16.40
CA GLY A 579 -40.08 -20.21 16.09
C GLY A 579 -40.97 -19.31 15.25
N LEU A 580 -40.36 -18.45 14.43
CA LEU A 580 -41.02 -17.55 13.48
C LEU A 580 -40.96 -18.11 12.05
N ASP A 581 -40.54 -19.38 11.89
CA ASP A 581 -40.54 -20.06 10.61
C ASP A 581 -41.98 -20.45 10.24
N PRO A 582 -42.55 -19.88 9.15
CA PRO A 582 -43.90 -20.21 8.71
C PRO A 582 -44.07 -21.68 8.26
N ASN A 583 -42.97 -22.44 8.12
CA ASN A 583 -42.98 -23.84 7.69
C ASN A 583 -42.90 -24.88 8.83
N LEU A 584 -42.92 -24.47 10.10
CA LEU A 584 -43.22 -25.45 11.16
C LEU A 584 -44.65 -25.93 10.93
N PRO A 585 -44.89 -27.22 10.60
CA PRO A 585 -46.25 -27.70 10.49
C PRO A 585 -46.92 -27.43 11.83
N GLY A 586 -47.99 -26.62 11.80
CA GLY A 586 -48.86 -26.50 12.95
C GLY A 586 -49.35 -27.90 13.27
N TYR A 587 -48.89 -28.43 14.39
CA TYR A 587 -49.53 -29.56 15.06
C TYR A 587 -50.44 -29.00 16.15
#